data_AF-A0A0D6EP80-F1
#
_entry.id   AF-A0A0D6EP80-F1
#
_cell.length_a   1.000
_cell.length_b   1.000
_cell.length_c   1.000
_cell.angle_alpha   90.00
_cell.angle_beta   90.00
_cell.angle_gamma   90.00
#
_symmetry.space_group_name_H-M   'P 1'
#
loop_
_entity.id
_entity.type
_entity.pdbx_description
1 polymer ?
#
loop_
_entity_poly.entity_id
_entity_poly.type
_entity_poly.pdbx_seq_one_letter_code
_entity_poly.pdbx_strand_id
1 'polypeptide(L)'
;MLQVQHATSGPFVALALCGPDAIRRWRTLIGPTHVYKAQWERPETLRAKYGLSDTRNGFHGSDSPESAAKELGQVFESWDVNWWLERRRKEDEP
;
A
#
# COMPACT_ATOMS: atom_id res chain seq x y z
N MET A 1 -0.95 -0.77 -15.25
CA MET A 1 0.45 -0.48 -15.60
C MET A 1 0.74 1.00 -15.33
N LEU A 2 0.78 1.39 -14.06
CA LEU A 2 1.30 2.69 -13.62
C LEU A 2 2.59 2.38 -12.84
N GLN A 3 3.59 3.26 -12.97
CA GLN A 3 4.65 3.52 -11.96
C GLN A 3 5.98 2.73 -11.96
N VAL A 4 6.39 1.94 -12.95
CA VAL A 4 7.77 1.36 -12.90
C VAL A 4 8.83 2.47 -12.94
N GLN A 5 8.73 3.43 -13.88
CA GLN A 5 9.74 4.49 -14.02
C GLN A 5 9.87 5.43 -12.81
N HIS A 6 8.79 5.65 -12.04
CA HIS A 6 8.86 6.51 -10.85
C HIS A 6 9.31 5.73 -9.62
N ALA A 7 8.85 4.48 -9.46
CA ALA A 7 9.31 3.61 -8.38
C ALA A 7 10.82 3.32 -8.47
N THR A 8 11.40 3.33 -9.67
CA THR A 8 12.84 3.14 -9.88
C THR A 8 13.63 4.45 -9.94
N SER A 9 12.99 5.62 -9.78
CA SER A 9 13.68 6.93 -9.89
C SER A 9 14.47 7.32 -8.65
N GLY A 10 14.34 6.55 -7.56
CA GLY A 10 15.03 6.78 -6.29
C GLY A 10 14.72 5.67 -5.28
N PRO A 11 15.28 5.75 -4.07
CA PRO A 11 14.95 4.81 -3.01
C PRO A 11 13.47 4.92 -2.63
N PHE A 12 12.86 3.78 -2.31
CA PHE A 12 11.49 3.71 -1.78
C PHE A 12 11.45 2.85 -0.52
N VAL A 13 10.40 3.03 0.27
CA VAL A 13 10.14 2.22 1.47
C VAL A 13 9.05 1.22 1.14
N ALA A 14 9.35 -0.07 1.33
CA ALA A 14 8.38 -1.15 1.25
C ALA A 14 7.84 -1.48 2.64
N LEU A 15 6.52 -1.64 2.77
CA LEU A 15 5.86 -1.97 4.02
C LEU A 15 4.90 -3.15 3.81
N ALA A 16 4.95 -4.14 4.71
CA ALA A 16 3.94 -5.20 4.83
C ALA A 16 3.04 -4.88 6.03
N LEU A 17 1.78 -4.50 5.77
CA LEU A 17 0.84 -4.07 6.81
C LEU A 17 -0.16 -5.18 7.14
N CYS A 18 -0.31 -5.53 8.44
CA CYS A 18 -1.35 -6.44 8.94
C CYS A 18 -2.47 -5.68 9.65
N GLY A 19 -3.64 -6.32 9.67
CA GLY A 19 -4.74 -5.98 10.56
C GLY A 19 -6.10 -6.29 9.92
N PRO A 20 -7.19 -6.14 10.70
CA PRO A 20 -8.54 -6.24 10.17
C PRO A 20 -8.72 -5.27 9.01
N ASP A 21 -9.19 -5.76 7.87
CA ASP A 21 -9.41 -5.00 6.64
C ASP A 21 -8.20 -4.15 6.19
N ALA A 22 -6.97 -4.66 6.37
CA ALA A 22 -5.73 -3.90 6.13
C ALA A 22 -5.70 -3.20 4.76
N ILE A 23 -6.08 -3.91 3.70
CA ILE A 23 -6.14 -3.35 2.33
C ILE A 23 -7.09 -2.16 2.27
N ARG A 24 -8.33 -2.34 2.72
CA ARG A 24 -9.36 -1.28 2.69
C ARG A 24 -8.92 -0.08 3.53
N ARG A 25 -8.37 -0.31 4.73
CA ARG A 25 -7.90 0.74 5.63
C ARG A 25 -6.74 1.52 5.02
N TRP A 26 -5.74 0.82 4.47
CA TRP A 26 -4.63 1.45 3.77
C TRP A 26 -5.10 2.28 2.58
N ARG A 27 -5.96 1.72 1.73
CA ARG A 27 -6.54 2.44 0.57
C ARG A 27 -7.35 3.66 0.98
N THR A 28 -8.05 3.58 2.11
CA THR A 28 -8.80 4.71 2.68
C THR A 28 -7.83 5.82 3.11
N LEU A 29 -6.76 5.46 3.81
CA LEU A 29 -5.73 6.35 4.32
C LEU A 29 -4.95 7.06 3.19
N ILE A 30 -4.52 6.32 2.16
CA ILE A 30 -3.78 6.94 1.03
C ILE A 30 -4.68 7.82 0.17
N GLY A 31 -5.97 7.51 0.06
CA GLY A 31 -6.94 8.30 -0.69
C GLY A 31 -7.00 8.01 -2.19
N PRO A 32 -7.84 8.76 -2.93
CA PRO A 32 -8.02 8.61 -4.37
C PRO A 32 -6.70 8.68 -5.17
N THR A 33 -6.61 7.94 -6.28
CA THR A 33 -5.39 7.89 -7.11
C THR A 33 -5.01 9.24 -7.71
N HIS A 34 -6.02 10.03 -8.11
CA HIS A 34 -5.84 11.35 -8.66
C HIS A 34 -5.69 12.37 -7.53
N VAL A 35 -4.59 13.13 -7.55
CA VAL A 35 -4.21 14.03 -6.45
C VAL A 35 -5.24 15.16 -6.33
N TYR A 36 -5.68 15.73 -7.45
CA TYR A 36 -6.69 16.80 -7.43
C TYR A 36 -8.00 16.31 -6.78
N LYS A 37 -8.40 15.08 -7.10
CA LYS A 37 -9.62 14.45 -6.55
C LYS A 37 -9.45 14.17 -5.06
N ALA A 38 -8.27 13.70 -4.64
CA ALA A 38 -7.95 13.51 -3.24
C ALA A 38 -8.00 14.83 -2.47
N GLN A 39 -7.43 15.92 -3.02
CA GLN A 39 -7.45 17.25 -2.39
C GLN A 39 -8.87 17.81 -2.26
N TRP A 40 -9.73 17.58 -3.26
CA TRP A 40 -11.11 18.07 -3.26
C TRP A 40 -12.03 17.26 -2.34
N GLU A 41 -11.98 15.93 -2.43
CA GLU A 41 -12.93 15.06 -1.74
C GLU A 41 -12.50 14.71 -0.31
N ARG A 42 -11.19 14.50 -0.10
CA ARG A 42 -10.61 13.96 1.14
C ARG A 42 -9.22 14.57 1.44
N PRO A 43 -9.15 15.88 1.77
CA PRO A 43 -7.88 16.61 1.97
C PRO A 43 -7.00 16.05 3.10
N GLU A 44 -7.56 15.24 3.99
CA GLU A 44 -6.85 14.58 5.07
C GLU A 44 -5.98 13.39 4.62
N THR A 45 -6.23 12.84 3.43
CA THR A 45 -5.54 11.65 2.90
C THR A 45 -4.10 11.93 2.49
N LEU A 46 -3.28 10.87 2.46
CA LEU A 46 -1.84 11.02 2.19
C LEU A 46 -1.56 11.54 0.78
N ARG A 47 -2.29 11.08 -0.25
CA ARG A 47 -2.14 11.60 -1.62
C ARG A 47 -2.57 13.06 -1.75
N ALA A 48 -3.55 13.52 -0.96
CA ALA A 48 -3.93 14.92 -0.94
C ALA A 48 -2.83 15.82 -0.36
N LYS A 49 -2.20 15.36 0.72
CA LYS A 49 -1.17 16.11 1.46
C LYS A 49 0.20 16.11 0.79
N TYR A 50 0.59 14.99 0.17
CA TYR A 50 1.96 14.79 -0.31
C TYR A 50 2.07 14.43 -1.79
N GLY A 51 0.96 14.24 -2.49
CA GLY A 51 0.97 14.00 -3.93
C GLY A 51 1.35 15.25 -4.72
N LEU A 52 2.24 15.09 -5.69
CA LEU A 52 2.66 16.19 -6.58
C LEU A 52 1.88 16.20 -7.90
N SER A 53 1.51 15.03 -8.40
CA SER A 53 0.71 14.84 -9.60
C SER A 53 0.07 13.46 -9.61
N ASP A 54 -0.83 13.19 -10.56
CA ASP A 54 -1.48 11.89 -10.70
C ASP A 54 -0.50 10.73 -10.95
N THR A 55 0.63 11.01 -11.60
CA THR A 55 1.70 10.03 -11.80
C THR A 55 2.71 10.00 -10.65
N ARG A 56 2.82 11.10 -9.89
CA ARG A 56 3.72 11.28 -8.73
C ARG A 56 2.92 11.47 -7.44
N ASN A 57 2.05 10.50 -7.14
CA ASN A 57 1.17 10.55 -5.97
C ASN A 57 1.82 9.96 -4.71
N GLY A 58 3.03 9.41 -4.79
CA GLY A 58 3.89 9.02 -3.66
C GLY A 58 3.51 7.73 -2.93
N PHE A 59 2.33 7.15 -3.17
CA PHE A 59 1.85 5.99 -2.41
C PHE A 59 1.25 4.90 -3.32
N HIS A 60 1.67 3.67 -3.06
CA HIS A 60 1.13 2.44 -3.65
C HIS A 60 0.39 1.63 -2.59
N GLY A 61 -0.55 0.81 -3.02
CA GLY A 61 -1.26 -0.12 -2.17
C GLY A 61 -2.08 -1.08 -3.01
N SER A 62 -1.94 -2.37 -2.72
CA SER A 62 -2.68 -3.45 -3.37
C SER A 62 -4.19 -3.22 -3.27
N ASP A 63 -4.94 -3.79 -4.21
CA ASP A 63 -6.39 -3.64 -4.32
C ASP A 63 -7.17 -4.89 -3.88
N SER A 64 -6.51 -6.04 -3.77
CA SER A 64 -7.09 -7.31 -3.36
C SER A 64 -6.09 -8.16 -2.55
N PRO A 65 -6.56 -9.17 -1.79
CA PRO A 65 -5.67 -10.10 -1.08
C PRO A 65 -4.71 -10.84 -2.03
N GLU A 66 -5.18 -11.19 -3.23
CA GLU A 66 -4.38 -11.89 -4.24
C GLU A 66 -3.29 -11.00 -4.81
N SER A 67 -3.60 -9.72 -5.10
CA SER A 67 -2.59 -8.76 -5.54
C SER A 67 -1.58 -8.46 -4.43
N ALA A 68 -2.04 -8.34 -3.18
CA ALA A 68 -1.16 -8.15 -2.02
C ALA A 68 -0.17 -9.32 -1.85
N ALA A 69 -0.65 -10.57 -1.88
CA ALA A 69 0.22 -11.74 -1.75
C ALA A 69 1.28 -11.80 -2.86
N LYS A 70 0.89 -11.50 -4.10
CA LYS A 70 1.80 -11.45 -5.25
C LYS A 70 2.83 -10.33 -5.11
N GLU A 71 2.39 -9.10 -4.82
CA GLU A 71 3.26 -7.93 -4.71
C GLU A 71 4.26 -8.07 -3.56
N LEU A 72 3.85 -8.60 -2.40
CA LEU A 72 4.74 -8.86 -1.28
C LEU A 72 5.85 -9.86 -1.64
N GLY A 73 5.51 -10.94 -2.37
CA GLY A 73 6.49 -11.91 -2.88
C GLY A 73 7.45 -11.35 -3.93
N GLN A 74 7.11 -10.24 -4.59
CA GLN A 74 8.00 -9.55 -5.54
C GLN A 74 8.97 -8.60 -4.83
N VAL A 75 8.57 -8.03 -3.69
CA VAL A 75 9.33 -6.98 -3.00
C VAL A 75 10.18 -7.54 -1.85
N PHE A 76 9.69 -8.55 -1.14
CA PHE A 76 10.37 -9.16 -0.01
C PHE A 76 10.89 -10.55 -0.39
N GLU A 77 12.22 -10.72 -0.36
CA GLU A 77 12.85 -12.00 -0.63
C GLU A 77 12.40 -13.05 0.39
N SER A 78 12.11 -14.27 -0.07
CA SER A 78 11.62 -15.37 0.78
C SER A 78 10.31 -15.07 1.54
N TRP A 79 9.46 -14.18 1.03
CA TRP A 79 8.17 -13.89 1.65
C TRP A 79 7.22 -15.09 1.58
N ASP A 80 6.85 -15.62 2.74
CA ASP A 80 5.77 -16.58 2.91
C ASP A 80 4.60 -15.92 3.66
N VAL A 81 3.54 -15.62 2.92
CA VAL A 81 2.35 -14.96 3.46
C VAL A 81 1.64 -15.85 4.48
N ASN A 82 1.64 -17.17 4.31
CA ASN A 82 0.95 -18.11 5.19
C ASN A 82 1.71 -18.20 6.52
N TRP A 83 3.03 -18.38 6.45
CA TRP A 83 3.89 -18.37 7.63
C TRP A 83 3.72 -17.07 8.44
N TRP A 84 3.65 -15.93 7.76
CA TRP A 84 3.52 -14.63 8.41
C TRP A 84 2.15 -14.45 9.08
N LEU A 85 1.07 -14.84 8.39
CA LEU A 85 -0.29 -14.81 8.94
C LEU A 85 -0.46 -15.75 10.13
N GLU A 86 0.10 -16.95 10.07
CA GLU A 86 0.08 -17.92 11.17
C GLU A 86 0.77 -17.39 12.42
N ARG A 87 1.91 -16.71 12.25
CA ARG A 87 2.64 -16.10 13.36
C ARG A 87 1.85 -14.98 14.02
N ARG A 88 1.22 -14.12 13.22
CA ARG A 88 0.36 -13.03 13.72
C ARG A 88 -0.84 -13.58 14.49
N ARG A 89 -1.49 -14.63 13.97
CA ARG A 89 -2.63 -15.27 14.66
C ARG A 89 -2.26 -15.80 16.04
N LYS A 90 -1.03 -16.32 16.20
CA LYS A 90 -0.49 -16.78 17.48
C LYS A 90 -0.08 -15.65 18.43
N GLU A 91 0.34 -14.50 17.90
CA GLU A 91 0.67 -13.31 18.71
C GLU A 91 -0.60 -12.59 19.21
N ASP A 92 -1.71 -12.72 18.49
CA ASP A 92 -3.03 -12.19 18.87
C ASP A 92 -3.87 -13.19 19.71
N GLU A 93 -3.36 -14.41 19.97
CA GLU A 93 -3.95 -15.38 20.92
C GLU A 93 -3.54 -14.99 22.37
N PRO A 94 -4.51 -14.91 23.32
CA PRO A 94 -4.26 -14.42 24.68
C PRO A 94 -3.42 -15.35 25.56
#